data_AF-A0A2Z7CRS3-F1
#
_entry.id   AF-A0A2Z7CRS3-F1
#
_cell.length_a   1.000
_cell.length_b   1.000
_cell.length_c   1.000
_cell.angle_alpha   90.00
_cell.angle_beta   90.00
_cell.angle_gamma   90.00
#
_symmetry.space_group_name_H-M   'P 1'
#
loop_
_entity.id
_entity.type
_entity.pdbx_description
1 polymer ?
#
loop_
_entity_poly.entity_id
_entity_poly.type
_entity_poly.pdbx_seq_one_letter_code
_entity_poly.pdbx_strand_id
1 'polypeptide(L)'
;MDPATSRPAVVIDNGTGYSKMGFAGNVEPSFILPTVVAVNESFINQPRASSSKGSNWLAQHSAGVMADLDFCIGDEAFSRSKSNSIYNLSYPIKKGQVDNWDAMERFWQQCIFSYLRCNPEDHYFLLTESPLTAPESREYTGEIMFETFNVPGCEMTGVVVDVGDGATHVVPVADGYVIGSSIKSIPIAGKDVTYFVQQLMRERGEHVPPEESFEVARKVKEMYCYTSSDIVKEFNKHDKEPAKYIKQWRGTKPKTGAPYSCDIGYERFLGPEIFFNPEIYSSDFTTPLPDVIDKCIQSAPIDTRRALYKNVVLSGGSTMFKDFHRRLQRDLKKIVDTRVLASDARLGGEVKATPVEVNVTSHPIQRYAVWFGGSVLASTAEFFTACHTKAEYEEHGASICRTNPVFKGMY
;
A
#
# COMPACT_ATOMS: atom_id res chain seq x y z
N MET A 1 13.45 30.73 -15.60
CA MET A 1 13.11 29.35 -15.23
C MET A 1 13.12 29.31 -13.72
N ASP A 2 12.03 28.86 -13.12
CA ASP A 2 11.95 28.64 -11.69
C ASP A 2 13.03 27.63 -11.27
N PRO A 3 13.99 27.97 -10.39
CA PRO A 3 15.08 27.06 -10.01
C PRO A 3 14.58 25.70 -9.50
N ALA A 4 13.37 25.63 -8.94
CA ALA A 4 12.76 24.36 -8.50
C ALA A 4 12.42 23.40 -9.66
N THR A 5 12.15 23.91 -10.86
CA THR A 5 11.90 23.08 -12.07
C THR A 5 13.17 22.46 -12.66
N SER A 6 14.36 22.89 -12.19
CA SER A 6 15.65 22.36 -12.66
C SER A 6 16.11 21.12 -11.88
N ARG A 7 15.45 20.80 -10.77
CA ARG A 7 15.74 19.63 -9.93
C ARG A 7 14.67 18.55 -10.12
N PRO A 8 15.03 17.27 -9.97
CA PRO A 8 14.04 16.21 -10.04
C PRO A 8 13.04 16.36 -8.90
N ALA A 9 11.75 16.18 -9.22
CA ALA A 9 10.69 16.16 -8.23
C ALA A 9 10.88 14.99 -7.24
N VAL A 10 10.36 15.15 -6.03
CA VAL A 10 10.32 14.11 -5.00
C VAL A 10 9.03 13.34 -5.14
N VAL A 11 9.10 12.00 -5.16
CA VAL A 11 7.95 11.11 -5.25
C VAL A 11 7.85 10.29 -3.97
N ILE A 12 6.73 10.38 -3.26
CA ILE A 12 6.46 9.63 -2.04
C ILE A 12 5.13 8.87 -2.17
N ASP A 13 5.22 7.53 -2.19
CA ASP A 13 4.10 6.61 -2.07
C ASP A 13 3.93 6.19 -0.61
N ASN A 14 2.92 6.74 0.09
CA ASN A 14 2.64 6.44 1.49
C ASN A 14 1.59 5.31 1.62
N GLY A 15 2.05 4.07 1.74
CA GLY A 15 1.19 2.92 2.01
C GLY A 15 0.93 2.68 3.50
N THR A 16 -0.10 1.90 3.84
CA THR A 16 -0.39 1.50 5.24
C THR A 16 0.74 0.72 5.91
N GLY A 17 1.38 -0.20 5.17
CA GLY A 17 2.50 -0.99 5.70
C GLY A 17 3.86 -0.38 5.42
N TYR A 18 4.05 0.12 4.19
CA TYR A 18 5.34 0.62 3.70
C TYR A 18 5.18 1.87 2.86
N SER A 19 6.05 2.84 3.14
CA SER A 19 6.28 4.03 2.33
C SER A 19 7.44 3.81 1.39
N LYS A 20 7.31 4.24 0.14
CA LYS A 20 8.39 4.25 -0.84
C LYS A 20 8.64 5.68 -1.27
N MET A 21 9.89 6.09 -1.30
CA MET A 21 10.25 7.47 -1.63
C MET A 21 11.53 7.53 -2.43
N GLY A 22 11.64 8.56 -3.27
CA GLY A 22 12.83 8.82 -4.07
C GLY A 22 12.62 10.02 -4.99
N PHE A 23 13.51 10.15 -5.96
CA PHE A 23 13.46 11.22 -6.94
C PHE A 23 12.88 10.73 -8.27
N ALA A 24 12.12 11.59 -8.94
CA ALA A 24 11.61 11.36 -10.28
C ALA A 24 12.75 11.04 -11.26
N GLY A 25 12.48 10.14 -12.20
CA GLY A 25 13.42 9.66 -13.21
C GLY A 25 14.14 8.37 -12.81
N ASN A 26 14.11 8.01 -11.52
CA ASN A 26 14.61 6.73 -11.06
C ASN A 26 13.61 5.59 -11.35
N VAL A 27 14.14 4.40 -11.66
CA VAL A 27 13.34 3.19 -11.93
C VAL A 27 12.86 2.52 -10.64
N GLU A 28 13.60 2.69 -9.55
CA GLU A 28 13.27 2.13 -8.23
C GLU A 28 13.28 3.23 -7.17
N PRO A 29 12.45 3.12 -6.11
CA PRO A 29 12.48 4.07 -5.01
C PRO A 29 13.84 4.04 -4.30
N SER A 30 14.33 5.21 -3.93
CA SER A 30 15.58 5.35 -3.15
C SER A 30 15.48 4.65 -1.80
N PHE A 31 14.30 4.71 -1.18
CA PHE A 31 14.03 4.09 0.12
C PHE A 31 12.66 3.41 0.13
N ILE A 32 12.59 2.26 0.80
CA ILE A 32 11.35 1.58 1.15
C ILE A 32 11.41 1.34 2.66
N LEU A 33 10.52 2.00 3.41
CA LEU A 33 10.52 1.96 4.87
C LEU A 33 9.14 1.55 5.39
N PRO A 34 9.06 0.86 6.53
CA PRO A 34 7.80 0.67 7.23
C PRO A 34 7.15 2.03 7.58
N THR A 35 5.84 2.17 7.34
CA THR A 35 5.08 3.41 7.63
C THR A 35 4.71 3.46 9.11
N VAL A 36 5.70 3.73 9.95
CA VAL A 36 5.57 3.73 11.40
C VAL A 36 6.44 4.82 12.01
N VAL A 37 5.96 5.39 13.11
CA VAL A 37 6.67 6.40 13.91
C VAL A 37 6.78 5.89 15.34
N ALA A 38 7.97 5.88 15.91
CA ALA A 38 8.17 5.67 17.33
C ALA A 38 8.30 7.02 18.01
N VAL A 39 7.36 7.36 18.89
CA VAL A 39 7.34 8.63 19.63
C VAL A 39 7.70 8.38 21.09
N ASN A 40 8.55 9.22 21.65
CA ASN A 40 8.82 9.23 23.08
C ASN A 40 7.66 9.92 23.84
N GLU A 41 6.82 9.14 24.51
CA GLU A 41 5.67 9.69 25.25
C GLU A 41 6.01 10.18 26.68
N SER A 42 7.27 10.06 27.14
CA SER A 42 7.66 10.48 28.49
C SER A 42 7.46 11.98 28.74
N PHE A 43 7.31 12.78 27.68
CA PHE A 43 7.06 14.22 27.75
C PHE A 43 5.58 14.60 27.55
N ILE A 44 4.75 13.72 26.98
CA ILE A 44 3.34 13.99 26.68
C ILE A 44 2.46 13.92 27.95
N ASN A 45 2.83 13.05 28.90
CA ASN A 45 2.10 12.82 30.15
C ASN A 45 2.66 13.58 31.37
N GLN A 46 3.56 14.55 31.18
CA GLN A 46 3.86 15.45 32.29
C GLN A 46 2.61 16.30 32.55
N PRO A 47 2.02 16.27 33.76
CA PRO A 47 0.98 17.22 34.10
C PRO A 47 1.54 18.60 33.79
N ARG A 48 0.77 19.45 33.11
CA ARG A 48 1.00 20.90 33.16
C ARG A 48 0.91 21.29 34.63
N ALA A 49 2.03 21.15 35.34
CA ALA A 49 2.08 21.37 36.77
C ALA A 49 1.59 22.80 36.95
N SER A 50 0.48 22.92 37.68
CA SER A 50 -0.04 24.18 38.20
C SER A 50 1.16 25.04 38.60
N SER A 51 1.24 26.21 37.97
CA SER A 51 2.23 27.25 38.13
C SER A 51 2.80 27.34 39.56
N SER A 52 3.82 26.55 39.87
CA SER A 52 4.66 26.77 41.04
C SER A 52 5.65 27.85 40.65
N LYS A 53 5.47 29.04 41.21
CA LYS A 53 6.36 30.20 41.07
C LYS A 53 7.82 29.75 41.26
N GLY A 54 8.57 29.64 40.16
CA GLY A 54 9.99 29.26 40.18
C GLY A 54 10.45 28.29 39.09
N SER A 55 9.55 27.68 38.30
CA SER A 55 9.95 26.84 37.15
C SER A 55 10.54 27.70 36.01
N ASN A 56 11.74 27.35 35.57
CA ASN A 56 12.48 28.07 34.53
C ASN A 56 11.80 27.85 33.16
N TRP A 57 10.98 28.81 32.70
CA TRP A 57 10.18 28.73 31.47
C TRP A 57 10.99 28.30 30.23
N LEU A 58 12.26 28.72 30.15
CA LEU A 58 13.18 28.36 29.07
C LEU A 58 13.51 26.86 29.04
N ALA A 59 13.59 26.20 30.20
CA ALA A 59 13.87 24.76 30.31
C ALA A 59 12.64 23.93 29.95
N GLN A 60 11.43 24.39 30.28
CA GLN A 60 10.18 23.76 29.85
C GLN A 60 9.93 23.92 28.34
N HIS A 61 10.21 25.09 27.78
CA HIS A 61 10.13 25.31 26.33
C HIS A 61 11.16 24.45 25.58
N SER A 62 12.40 24.41 26.06
CA SER A 62 13.46 23.57 25.46
C SER A 62 13.16 22.08 25.59
N ALA A 63 12.59 21.62 26.70
CA ALA A 63 12.17 20.23 26.88
C ALA A 63 10.99 19.86 25.98
N GLY A 64 10.02 20.76 25.77
CA GLY A 64 8.91 20.57 24.83
C GLY A 64 9.38 20.49 23.37
N VAL A 65 10.29 21.38 22.96
CA VAL A 65 10.89 21.36 21.61
C VAL A 65 11.74 20.10 21.38
N MET A 66 12.52 19.67 22.38
CA MET A 66 13.31 18.43 22.29
C MET A 66 12.43 17.17 22.28
N ALA A 67 11.29 17.19 22.98
CA ALA A 67 10.31 16.10 22.98
C ALA A 67 9.63 15.92 21.62
N ASP A 68 9.33 17.03 20.94
CA ASP A 68 8.71 17.00 19.61
C ASP A 68 9.66 16.46 18.53
N LEU A 69 10.97 16.54 18.77
CA LEU A 69 12.03 16.06 17.89
C LEU A 69 12.54 14.65 18.27
N ASP A 70 12.16 14.11 19.43
CA ASP A 70 12.58 12.77 19.87
C ASP A 70 11.64 11.68 19.35
N PHE A 71 11.71 11.46 18.04
CA PHE A 71 11.03 10.38 17.35
C PHE A 71 11.94 9.76 16.27
N CYS A 72 11.60 8.55 15.86
CA CYS A 72 12.24 7.88 14.73
C CYS A 72 11.19 7.15 13.90
N ILE A 73 11.53 6.81 12.65
CA ILE A 73 10.61 6.18 11.70
C ILE A 73 11.18 4.90 11.12
N GLY A 74 10.32 4.09 10.48
CA GLY A 74 10.75 2.90 9.75
C GLY A 74 11.35 1.81 10.64
N ASP A 75 12.43 1.17 10.18
CA ASP A 75 13.08 0.08 10.91
C ASP A 75 13.74 0.55 12.23
N GLU A 76 14.17 1.81 12.29
CA GLU A 76 14.69 2.40 13.53
C GLU A 76 13.60 2.49 14.60
N ALA A 77 12.36 2.83 14.21
CA ALA A 77 11.23 2.88 15.12
C ALA A 77 10.97 1.53 15.80
N PHE A 78 10.98 0.44 15.02
CA PHE A 78 10.86 -0.91 15.59
C PHE A 78 12.02 -1.27 16.52
N SER A 79 13.24 -0.90 16.14
CA SER A 79 14.44 -1.19 16.92
C SER A 79 14.43 -0.44 18.25
N ARG A 80 14.11 0.86 18.23
CA ARG A 80 14.01 1.69 19.44
C ARG A 80 12.89 1.21 20.37
N SER A 81 11.69 0.97 19.84
CA SER A 81 10.56 0.48 20.66
C SER A 81 10.85 -0.87 21.33
N LYS A 82 11.60 -1.78 20.67
CA LYS A 82 12.05 -3.04 21.29
C LYS A 82 13.12 -2.85 22.35
N SER A 83 14.04 -1.91 22.14
CA SER A 83 15.17 -1.66 23.05
C SER A 83 14.80 -0.80 24.26
N ASN A 84 13.78 0.05 24.13
CA ASN A 84 13.39 1.04 25.12
C ASN A 84 11.86 1.17 25.15
N SER A 85 11.26 0.76 26.26
CA SER A 85 9.80 0.74 26.48
C SER A 85 9.13 2.11 26.53
N ILE A 86 9.91 3.20 26.49
CA ILE A 86 9.40 4.57 26.48
C ILE A 86 8.89 4.96 25.08
N TYR A 87 9.37 4.30 24.02
CA TYR A 87 8.96 4.59 22.65
C TYR A 87 7.76 3.75 22.23
N ASN A 88 6.64 4.43 21.99
CA ASN A 88 5.41 3.82 21.51
C ASN A 88 5.30 3.94 19.99
N LEU A 89 4.90 2.85 19.33
CA LEU A 89 4.71 2.81 17.89
C LEU A 89 3.34 3.39 17.53
N SER A 90 3.34 4.44 16.72
CA SER A 90 2.19 5.01 16.05
C SER A 90 2.22 4.65 14.56
N TYR A 91 1.07 4.29 14.00
CA TYR A 91 0.89 3.99 12.58
C TYR A 91 0.03 5.11 11.97
N PRO A 92 0.64 6.07 11.26
CA PRO A 92 -0.08 7.25 10.76
C PRO A 92 -1.19 6.92 9.77
N ILE A 93 -1.03 5.81 9.03
CA ILE A 93 -1.97 5.38 7.99
C ILE A 93 -2.64 4.07 8.40
N LYS A 94 -3.97 4.02 8.29
CA LYS A 94 -4.78 2.82 8.50
C LYS A 94 -5.69 2.61 7.30
N LYS A 95 -5.67 1.40 6.72
CA LYS A 95 -6.50 1.03 5.56
C LYS A 95 -6.44 2.03 4.39
N GLY A 96 -5.24 2.55 4.13
CA GLY A 96 -4.96 3.50 3.05
C GLY A 96 -5.32 4.96 3.35
N GLN A 97 -5.81 5.28 4.55
CA GLN A 97 -6.20 6.64 4.95
C GLN A 97 -5.31 7.13 6.10
N VAL A 98 -5.00 8.43 6.11
CA VAL A 98 -4.28 9.04 7.23
C VAL A 98 -5.22 9.13 8.43
N ASP A 99 -4.83 8.51 9.52
CA ASP A 99 -5.57 8.43 10.79
C ASP A 99 -4.98 9.36 11.86
N ASN A 100 -3.66 9.62 11.80
CA ASN A 100 -2.94 10.50 12.72
C ASN A 100 -2.05 11.46 11.94
N TRP A 101 -2.49 12.71 11.80
CA TRP A 101 -1.81 13.76 11.04
C TRP A 101 -0.52 14.22 11.70
N ASP A 102 -0.47 14.37 13.03
CA ASP A 102 0.76 14.74 13.75
C ASP A 102 1.88 13.72 13.51
N ALA A 103 1.53 12.42 13.55
CA ALA A 103 2.48 11.36 13.24
C ALA A 103 2.86 11.35 11.76
N MET A 104 1.93 11.70 10.86
CA MET A 104 2.19 11.77 9.41
C MET A 104 3.16 12.91 9.06
N GLU A 105 2.97 14.09 9.66
CA GLU A 105 3.84 15.25 9.48
C GLU A 105 5.26 14.95 9.97
N ARG A 106 5.40 14.38 11.18
CA ARG A 106 6.69 13.89 11.69
C ARG A 106 7.31 12.85 10.76
N PHE A 107 6.50 11.95 10.21
CA PHE A 107 6.97 10.94 9.27
C PHE A 107 7.55 11.58 8.00
N TRP A 108 6.84 12.52 7.39
CA TRP A 108 7.35 13.26 6.22
C TRP A 108 8.58 14.11 6.54
N GLN A 109 8.65 14.73 7.71
CA GLN A 109 9.82 15.48 8.16
C GLN A 109 11.09 14.62 8.12
N GLN A 110 11.06 13.42 8.71
CA GLN A 110 12.21 12.50 8.65
C GLN A 110 12.48 12.01 7.23
N CYS A 111 11.44 11.71 6.45
CA CYS A 111 11.60 11.33 5.05
C CYS A 111 12.38 12.38 4.24
N ILE A 112 11.99 13.65 4.36
CA ILE A 112 12.58 14.77 3.62
C ILE A 112 14.00 15.07 4.11
N PHE A 113 14.17 15.31 5.41
CA PHE A 113 15.44 15.84 5.93
C PHE A 113 16.50 14.77 6.23
N SER A 114 16.10 13.57 6.69
CA SER A 114 17.06 12.54 7.11
C SER A 114 17.40 11.54 6.00
N TYR A 115 16.38 11.09 5.27
CA TYR A 115 16.53 10.06 4.23
C TYR A 115 16.81 10.66 2.85
N LEU A 116 15.89 11.47 2.32
CA LEU A 116 16.05 12.10 1.00
C LEU A 116 17.11 13.21 1.01
N ARG A 117 17.30 13.86 2.17
CA ARG A 117 18.29 14.93 2.40
C ARG A 117 18.17 16.05 1.37
N CYS A 118 16.94 16.40 1.03
CA CYS A 118 16.65 17.50 0.11
C CYS A 118 16.10 18.71 0.88
N ASN A 119 16.35 19.90 0.32
CA ASN A 119 15.67 21.10 0.75
C ASN A 119 14.26 21.12 0.12
N PRO A 120 13.16 21.03 0.88
CA PRO A 120 11.82 20.95 0.29
C PRO A 120 11.44 22.15 -0.57
N GLU A 121 12.00 23.34 -0.30
CA GLU A 121 11.78 24.56 -1.09
C GLU A 121 12.34 24.49 -2.51
N ASP A 122 13.29 23.58 -2.76
CA ASP A 122 13.95 23.44 -4.07
C ASP A 122 13.32 22.35 -4.96
N HIS A 123 12.27 21.66 -4.50
CA HIS A 123 11.72 20.48 -5.17
C HIS A 123 10.20 20.47 -5.21
N TYR A 124 9.62 20.12 -6.37
CA TYR A 124 8.21 19.76 -6.46
C TYR A 124 7.98 18.37 -5.84
N PHE A 125 6.78 18.14 -5.30
CA PHE A 125 6.42 16.87 -4.68
C PHE A 125 5.25 16.20 -5.38
N LEU A 126 5.36 14.90 -5.63
CA LEU A 126 4.25 14.02 -5.99
C LEU A 126 3.99 13.10 -4.79
N LEU A 127 2.81 13.25 -4.18
CA LEU A 127 2.32 12.39 -3.11
C LEU A 127 1.22 11.49 -3.65
N THR A 128 1.19 10.23 -3.23
CA THR A 128 0.11 9.32 -3.60
C THR A 128 -0.99 9.32 -2.55
N GLU A 129 -2.24 9.17 -2.98
CA GLU A 129 -3.37 9.00 -2.08
C GLU A 129 -4.19 7.74 -2.41
N SER A 130 -5.06 7.34 -1.48
CA SER A 130 -6.06 6.31 -1.73
C SER A 130 -7.17 6.86 -2.62
N PRO A 131 -7.78 6.04 -3.49
CA PRO A 131 -8.87 6.46 -4.37
C PRO A 131 -10.15 6.89 -3.61
N LEU A 132 -10.21 6.63 -2.30
CA LEU A 132 -11.31 6.98 -1.41
C LEU A 132 -10.97 8.15 -0.47
N THR A 133 -9.83 8.81 -0.65
CA THR A 133 -9.43 9.97 0.16
C THR A 133 -10.43 11.11 0.01
N ALA A 134 -10.87 11.64 1.16
CA ALA A 134 -11.80 12.75 1.24
C ALA A 134 -11.13 14.06 0.82
N PRO A 135 -11.85 15.01 0.21
CA PRO A 135 -11.30 16.32 -0.16
C PRO A 135 -10.65 17.07 1.01
N GLU A 136 -11.19 16.94 2.22
CA GLU A 136 -10.66 17.57 3.42
C GLU A 136 -9.27 17.02 3.78
N SER A 137 -9.04 15.71 3.59
CA SER A 137 -7.72 15.10 3.78
C SER A 137 -6.69 15.61 2.77
N ARG A 138 -7.12 15.98 1.56
CA ARG A 138 -6.25 16.62 0.57
C ARG A 138 -5.88 18.04 0.98
N GLU A 139 -6.81 18.79 1.57
CA GLU A 139 -6.53 20.11 2.13
C GLU A 139 -5.48 20.03 3.25
N TYR A 140 -5.66 19.12 4.22
CA TYR A 140 -4.65 18.91 5.28
C TYR A 140 -3.28 18.51 4.75
N THR A 141 -3.24 17.71 3.68
CA THR A 141 -1.97 17.37 3.01
C THR A 141 -1.35 18.62 2.38
N GLY A 142 -2.16 19.46 1.72
CA GLY A 142 -1.73 20.75 1.18
C GLY A 142 -1.20 21.69 2.25
N GLU A 143 -1.91 21.84 3.37
CA GLU A 143 -1.49 22.65 4.53
C GLU A 143 -0.09 22.25 5.01
N ILE A 144 0.14 20.96 5.27
CA ILE A 144 1.46 20.49 5.74
C ILE A 144 2.55 20.75 4.69
N MET A 145 2.28 20.45 3.42
CA MET A 145 3.30 20.58 2.37
C MET A 145 3.65 22.04 2.07
N PHE A 146 2.65 22.92 1.94
CA PHE A 146 2.87 24.33 1.60
C PHE A 146 3.21 25.20 2.82
N GLU A 147 2.57 24.99 3.97
CA GLU A 147 2.76 25.85 5.15
C GLU A 147 3.93 25.38 6.02
N THR A 148 4.05 24.07 6.30
CA THR A 148 5.16 23.55 7.12
C THR A 148 6.43 23.39 6.30
N PHE A 149 6.36 22.71 5.14
CA PHE A 149 7.55 22.38 4.35
C PHE A 149 7.90 23.39 3.27
N ASN A 150 7.05 24.39 3.04
CA ASN A 150 7.30 25.49 2.11
C ASN A 150 7.61 24.99 0.68
N VAL A 151 6.98 23.90 0.24
CA VAL A 151 7.24 23.32 -1.09
C VAL A 151 6.78 24.26 -2.21
N PRO A 152 7.53 24.39 -3.31
CA PRO A 152 7.17 25.27 -4.44
C PRO A 152 5.94 24.79 -5.20
N GLY A 153 5.71 23.48 -5.26
CA GLY A 153 4.53 22.88 -5.88
C GLY A 153 4.31 21.44 -5.46
N CYS A 154 3.04 21.03 -5.43
CA CYS A 154 2.63 19.71 -4.98
C CYS A 154 1.53 19.15 -5.88
N GLU A 155 1.58 17.85 -6.15
CA GLU A 155 0.51 17.10 -6.78
C GLU A 155 0.18 15.82 -6.00
N MET A 156 -1.12 15.52 -5.88
CA MET A 156 -1.62 14.36 -5.14
C MET A 156 -2.41 13.39 -6.03
N THR A 157 -1.74 12.72 -6.99
CA THR A 157 -2.40 11.82 -7.95
C THR A 157 -1.96 10.36 -7.84
N GLY A 158 -2.94 9.44 -7.88
CA GLY A 158 -2.72 8.02 -8.18
C GLY A 158 -3.88 7.08 -7.81
N VAL A 159 -4.15 6.06 -8.64
CA VAL A 159 -4.22 4.62 -8.26
C VAL A 159 -4.85 3.74 -9.38
N VAL A 160 -4.24 2.55 -9.54
CA VAL A 160 -4.64 1.36 -10.32
C VAL A 160 -4.81 0.19 -9.33
N VAL A 161 -5.58 -0.86 -9.66
CA VAL A 161 -5.86 -2.03 -8.80
C VAL A 161 -4.71 -2.39 -7.87
N ASP A 162 -4.85 -2.04 -6.60
CA ASP A 162 -3.78 -2.13 -5.60
C ASP A 162 -4.13 -3.20 -4.58
N VAL A 163 -3.31 -4.25 -4.50
CA VAL A 163 -3.36 -5.26 -3.45
C VAL A 163 -2.17 -5.00 -2.53
N GLY A 164 -2.36 -4.06 -1.61
CA GLY A 164 -1.36 -3.63 -0.64
C GLY A 164 -1.30 -4.52 0.60
N ASP A 165 -0.64 -4.01 1.64
CA ASP A 165 -0.58 -4.69 2.94
C ASP A 165 -1.82 -4.42 3.80
N GLY A 166 -2.38 -3.21 3.73
CA GLY A 166 -3.51 -2.78 4.58
C GLY A 166 -4.87 -2.70 3.90
N ALA A 167 -4.92 -2.67 2.57
CA ALA A 167 -6.15 -2.60 1.80
C ALA A 167 -5.96 -3.22 0.41
N THR A 168 -7.07 -3.71 -0.14
CA THR A 168 -7.14 -4.15 -1.53
C THR A 168 -8.25 -3.37 -2.23
N HIS A 169 -7.90 -2.64 -3.29
CA HIS A 169 -8.83 -1.81 -4.06
C HIS A 169 -8.85 -2.23 -5.52
N VAL A 170 -10.04 -2.36 -6.09
CA VAL A 170 -10.26 -2.48 -7.53
C VAL A 170 -10.75 -1.13 -8.05
N VAL A 171 -9.90 -0.48 -8.85
CA VAL A 171 -10.12 0.88 -9.33
C VAL A 171 -10.23 0.85 -10.85
N PRO A 172 -11.43 1.09 -11.42
CA PRO A 172 -11.62 1.19 -12.85
C PRO A 172 -11.21 2.58 -13.33
N VAL A 173 -10.35 2.64 -14.34
CA VAL A 173 -9.86 3.88 -14.95
C VAL A 173 -10.23 3.90 -16.42
N ALA A 174 -10.82 5.00 -16.89
CA ALA A 174 -11.14 5.23 -18.30
C ALA A 174 -10.63 6.60 -18.72
N ASP A 175 -9.89 6.66 -19.82
CA ASP A 175 -9.27 7.88 -20.35
C ASP A 175 -8.49 8.68 -19.28
N GLY A 176 -7.81 7.95 -18.38
CA GLY A 176 -7.01 8.50 -17.29
C GLY A 176 -7.82 8.91 -16.07
N TYR A 177 -9.15 8.93 -16.15
CA TYR A 177 -10.02 9.28 -15.04
C TYR A 177 -10.49 8.03 -14.28
N VAL A 178 -10.42 8.11 -12.96
CA VAL A 178 -10.97 7.08 -12.07
C VAL A 178 -12.50 7.15 -12.12
N ILE A 179 -13.15 6.01 -12.41
CA ILE A 179 -14.61 5.88 -12.34
C ILE A 179 -14.98 5.60 -10.88
N GLY A 180 -15.02 6.66 -10.07
CA GLY A 180 -15.18 6.58 -8.61
C GLY A 180 -16.39 5.77 -8.16
N SER A 181 -17.53 5.88 -8.86
CA SER A 181 -18.77 5.15 -8.55
C SER A 181 -18.66 3.62 -8.69
N SER A 182 -17.64 3.14 -9.43
CA SER A 182 -17.43 1.72 -9.70
C SER A 182 -16.31 1.11 -8.85
N ILE A 183 -15.62 1.90 -8.02
CA ILE A 183 -14.58 1.38 -7.12
C ILE A 183 -15.17 0.31 -6.19
N LYS A 184 -14.42 -0.79 -6.01
CA LYS A 184 -14.72 -1.82 -5.02
C LYS A 184 -13.51 -2.03 -4.11
N SER A 185 -13.78 -2.26 -2.84
CA SER A 185 -12.76 -2.55 -1.84
C SER A 185 -12.98 -3.94 -1.26
N ILE A 186 -11.89 -4.62 -0.95
CA ILE A 186 -11.88 -5.95 -0.34
C ILE A 186 -11.25 -5.84 1.04
N PRO A 187 -11.90 -6.35 2.10
CA PRO A 187 -11.37 -6.30 3.47
C PRO A 187 -10.33 -7.41 3.72
N ILE A 188 -9.51 -7.72 2.70
CA ILE A 188 -8.44 -8.71 2.73
C ILE A 188 -7.24 -8.10 2.04
N ALA A 189 -6.10 -8.08 2.71
CA ALA A 189 -4.85 -7.52 2.19
C ALA A 189 -3.65 -8.38 2.59
N GLY A 190 -2.43 -7.92 2.27
CA GLY A 190 -1.19 -8.63 2.58
C GLY A 190 -0.98 -8.93 4.07
N LYS A 191 -1.53 -8.10 4.96
CA LYS A 191 -1.49 -8.32 6.41
C LYS A 191 -2.37 -9.48 6.84
N ASP A 192 -3.55 -9.63 6.23
CA ASP A 192 -4.46 -10.76 6.48
C ASP A 192 -3.84 -12.08 6.03
N VAL A 193 -3.17 -12.11 4.89
CA VAL A 193 -2.37 -13.27 4.46
C VAL A 193 -1.33 -13.63 5.52
N THR A 194 -0.69 -12.62 6.10
CA THR A 194 0.34 -12.82 7.14
C THR A 194 -0.26 -13.41 8.41
N TYR A 195 -1.39 -12.89 8.87
CA TYR A 195 -2.12 -13.44 10.02
C TYR A 195 -2.61 -14.85 9.77
N PHE A 196 -3.10 -15.15 8.57
CA PHE A 196 -3.54 -16.50 8.23
C PHE A 196 -2.38 -17.50 8.21
N VAL A 197 -1.25 -17.14 7.60
CA VAL A 197 -0.02 -17.96 7.66
C VAL A 197 0.42 -18.18 9.10
N GLN A 198 0.41 -17.14 9.93
CA GLN A 198 0.74 -17.23 11.36
C GLN A 198 -0.17 -18.22 12.09
N GLN A 199 -1.48 -18.16 11.83
CA GLN A 199 -2.47 -19.06 12.41
C GLN A 199 -2.19 -20.51 12.00
N LEU A 200 -1.98 -20.79 10.71
CA LEU A 200 -1.71 -22.13 10.20
C LEU A 200 -0.45 -22.75 10.82
N MET A 201 0.63 -21.96 10.95
CA MET A 201 1.86 -22.41 11.59
C MET A 201 1.64 -22.73 13.08
N ARG A 202 0.83 -21.93 13.78
CA ARG A 202 0.50 -22.14 15.19
C ARG A 202 -0.36 -23.40 15.39
N GLU A 203 -1.36 -23.62 14.53
CA GLU A 203 -2.25 -24.78 14.59
C GLU A 203 -1.51 -26.10 14.35
N ARG A 204 -0.48 -26.09 13.48
CA ARG A 204 0.40 -27.25 13.27
C ARG A 204 1.34 -27.51 14.46
N GLY A 205 1.49 -26.55 15.38
CA GLY A 205 2.36 -26.66 16.55
C GLY A 205 3.81 -26.28 16.30
N GLU A 206 4.11 -25.45 15.29
CA GLU A 206 5.47 -24.98 15.03
C GLU A 206 6.03 -24.17 16.20
N HIS A 207 7.26 -24.46 16.61
CA HIS A 207 7.90 -23.84 17.77
C HIS A 207 8.54 -22.48 17.46
N VAL A 208 7.76 -21.55 16.92
CA VAL A 208 8.19 -20.18 16.65
C VAL A 208 8.05 -19.31 17.92
N PRO A 209 9.07 -18.53 18.31
CA PRO A 209 8.96 -17.61 19.44
C PRO A 209 7.77 -16.63 19.26
N PRO A 210 6.90 -16.45 20.27
CA PRO A 210 5.75 -15.56 20.15
C PRO A 210 6.09 -14.13 19.71
N GLU A 211 7.23 -13.61 20.18
CA GLU A 211 7.74 -12.28 19.82
C GLU A 211 8.16 -12.13 18.34
N GLU A 212 8.50 -13.23 17.66
CA GLU A 212 8.90 -13.24 16.24
C GLU A 212 7.81 -13.81 15.33
N SER A 213 6.73 -14.34 15.90
CA SER A 213 5.73 -15.13 15.18
C SER A 213 5.15 -14.41 13.95
N PHE A 214 4.82 -13.12 14.08
CA PHE A 214 4.31 -12.32 12.96
C PHE A 214 5.37 -12.06 11.88
N GLU A 215 6.60 -11.76 12.29
CA GLU A 215 7.70 -11.46 11.37
C GLU A 215 8.16 -12.70 10.60
N VAL A 216 8.17 -13.87 11.26
CA VAL A 216 8.41 -15.15 10.61
C VAL A 216 7.30 -15.46 9.62
N ALA A 217 6.03 -15.31 10.00
CA ALA A 217 4.92 -15.51 9.07
C ALA A 217 4.99 -14.58 7.85
N ARG A 218 5.40 -13.32 8.04
CA ARG A 218 5.60 -12.35 6.94
C ARG A 218 6.71 -12.79 5.99
N LYS A 219 7.86 -13.24 6.52
CA LYS A 219 8.95 -13.78 5.72
C LYS A 219 8.55 -15.07 5.01
N VAL A 220 7.80 -15.95 5.67
CA VAL A 220 7.26 -17.17 5.06
C VAL A 220 6.35 -16.84 3.88
N LYS A 221 5.44 -15.87 4.05
CA LYS A 221 4.60 -15.32 2.99
C LYS A 221 5.43 -14.85 1.80
N GLU A 222 6.43 -14.02 2.04
CA GLU A 222 7.22 -13.40 0.97
C GLU A 222 8.12 -14.38 0.21
N MET A 223 8.68 -15.39 0.88
CA MET A 223 9.67 -16.29 0.26
C MET A 223 9.10 -17.61 -0.25
N TYR A 224 8.05 -18.14 0.38
CA TYR A 224 7.60 -19.51 0.14
C TYR A 224 6.18 -19.63 -0.39
N CYS A 225 5.35 -18.60 -0.25
CA CYS A 225 3.97 -18.65 -0.72
C CYS A 225 3.83 -18.46 -2.23
N TYR A 226 2.82 -19.11 -2.79
CA TYR A 226 2.48 -19.06 -4.21
C TYR A 226 1.00 -19.33 -4.41
N THR A 227 0.45 -18.89 -5.55
CA THR A 227 -0.95 -19.14 -5.87
C THR A 227 -1.12 -20.51 -6.52
N SER A 228 -2.03 -21.32 -5.98
CA SER A 228 -2.36 -22.62 -6.57
C SER A 228 -3.35 -22.50 -7.72
N SER A 229 -3.39 -23.50 -8.60
CA SER A 229 -4.46 -23.61 -9.59
C SER A 229 -5.71 -24.29 -9.04
N ASP A 230 -5.53 -25.19 -8.07
CA ASP A 230 -6.51 -26.11 -7.48
C ASP A 230 -5.96 -26.60 -6.14
N ILE A 231 -6.66 -26.26 -5.06
CA ILE A 231 -6.24 -26.50 -3.68
C ILE A 231 -6.13 -28.01 -3.40
N VAL A 232 -7.11 -28.80 -3.83
CA VAL A 232 -7.18 -30.24 -3.56
C VAL A 232 -6.03 -30.97 -4.23
N LYS A 233 -5.68 -30.56 -5.46
CA LYS A 233 -4.50 -31.11 -6.15
C LYS A 233 -3.19 -30.73 -5.46
N GLU A 234 -3.09 -29.53 -4.89
CA GLU A 234 -1.90 -29.12 -4.15
C GLU A 234 -1.74 -29.89 -2.84
N PHE A 235 -2.80 -30.11 -2.06
CA PHE A 235 -2.76 -30.99 -0.88
C PHE A 235 -2.22 -32.38 -1.24
N ASN A 236 -2.81 -33.01 -2.26
CA ASN A 236 -2.37 -34.34 -2.73
C ASN A 236 -0.89 -34.39 -3.14
N LYS A 237 -0.31 -33.30 -3.67
CA LYS A 237 1.12 -33.24 -4.03
C LYS A 237 2.00 -33.16 -2.78
N HIS A 238 1.62 -32.36 -1.80
CA HIS A 238 2.36 -32.22 -0.54
C HIS A 238 2.36 -33.54 0.23
N ASP A 239 1.24 -34.25 0.24
CA ASP A 239 1.10 -35.51 0.97
C ASP A 239 1.85 -36.67 0.30
N LYS A 240 1.90 -36.69 -1.04
CA LYS A 240 2.63 -37.70 -1.81
C LYS A 240 4.14 -37.48 -1.81
N GLU A 241 4.59 -36.22 -1.84
CA GLU A 241 6.01 -35.86 -1.92
C GLU A 241 6.44 -34.85 -0.81
N PRO A 242 6.30 -35.16 0.50
CA PRO A 242 6.57 -34.20 1.57
C PRO A 242 7.98 -33.62 1.52
N ALA A 243 8.99 -34.45 1.24
CA ALA A 243 10.40 -34.04 1.20
C ALA A 243 10.72 -32.96 0.14
N LYS A 244 9.89 -32.82 -0.89
CA LYS A 244 10.06 -31.83 -1.96
C LYS A 244 9.36 -30.52 -1.62
N TYR A 245 8.17 -30.61 -1.03
CA TYR A 245 7.27 -29.48 -0.84
C TYR A 245 7.33 -28.85 0.56
N ILE A 246 7.65 -29.62 1.60
CA ILE A 246 7.91 -29.06 2.92
C ILE A 246 9.27 -28.36 2.91
N LYS A 247 9.28 -27.09 3.31
CA LYS A 247 10.51 -26.30 3.48
C LYS A 247 10.82 -26.13 4.96
N GLN A 248 12.05 -25.71 5.25
CA GLN A 248 12.53 -25.53 6.62
C GLN A 248 12.94 -24.08 6.80
N TRP A 249 12.35 -23.41 7.78
CA TRP A 249 12.81 -22.12 8.27
C TRP A 249 13.71 -22.33 9.47
N ARG A 250 14.78 -21.55 9.56
CA ARG A 250 15.70 -21.56 10.71
C ARG A 250 15.84 -20.15 11.22
N GLY A 251 15.74 -19.99 12.53
CA GLY A 251 15.91 -18.72 13.22
C GLY A 251 16.67 -18.89 14.52
N THR A 252 16.94 -17.77 15.18
CA THR A 252 17.62 -17.73 16.47
C THR A 252 16.71 -17.03 17.45
N LYS A 253 16.45 -17.64 18.61
CA LYS A 253 15.58 -17.06 19.63
C LYS A 253 16.20 -15.77 20.17
N PRO A 254 15.51 -14.61 20.13
CA PRO A 254 16.09 -13.32 20.53
C PRO A 254 16.63 -13.29 21.96
N LYS A 255 15.96 -13.98 22.90
CA LYS A 255 16.31 -13.94 24.33
C LYS A 255 17.41 -14.91 24.74
N THR A 256 17.45 -16.09 24.13
CA THR A 256 18.36 -17.17 24.55
C THR A 256 19.52 -17.40 23.58
N GLY A 257 19.46 -16.84 22.37
CA GLY A 257 20.42 -17.13 21.31
C GLY A 257 20.35 -18.57 20.78
N ALA A 258 19.39 -19.37 21.26
CA ALA A 258 19.26 -20.76 20.85
C ALA A 258 18.65 -20.86 19.44
N PRO A 259 19.14 -21.76 18.58
CA PRO A 259 18.54 -21.98 17.28
C PRO A 259 17.15 -22.61 17.43
N TYR A 260 16.24 -22.25 16.53
CA TYR A 260 14.97 -22.95 16.32
C TYR A 260 14.77 -23.22 14.83
N SER A 261 13.97 -24.23 14.53
CA SER A 261 13.51 -24.50 13.17
C SER A 261 12.01 -24.73 13.17
N CYS A 262 11.37 -24.36 12.07
CA CYS A 262 9.98 -24.72 11.80
C CYS A 262 9.81 -25.22 10.37
N ASP A 263 8.90 -26.16 10.21
CA ASP A 263 8.51 -26.68 8.92
C ASP A 263 7.57 -25.67 8.26
N ILE A 264 7.63 -25.56 6.94
CA ILE A 264 6.75 -24.72 6.13
C ILE A 264 6.06 -25.61 5.11
N GLY A 265 4.75 -25.78 5.25
CA GLY A 265 3.96 -26.75 4.50
C GLY A 265 2.82 -26.10 3.72
N TYR A 266 1.58 -26.39 4.12
CA TYR A 266 0.37 -26.01 3.37
C TYR A 266 0.10 -24.51 3.32
N GLU A 267 0.59 -23.74 4.29
CA GLU A 267 0.50 -22.27 4.31
C GLU A 267 1.09 -21.61 3.06
N ARG A 268 1.98 -22.31 2.35
CA ARG A 268 2.57 -21.85 1.08
C ARG A 268 1.51 -21.58 0.03
N PHE A 269 0.54 -22.45 -0.15
CA PHE A 269 -0.52 -22.23 -1.12
C PHE A 269 -1.83 -21.74 -0.48
N LEU A 270 -2.07 -22.05 0.80
CA LEU A 270 -3.27 -21.58 1.50
C LEU A 270 -3.22 -20.08 1.80
N GLY A 271 -2.04 -19.52 2.12
CA GLY A 271 -1.89 -18.10 2.44
C GLY A 271 -2.50 -17.19 1.35
N PRO A 272 -2.03 -17.25 0.10
CA PRO A 272 -2.59 -16.46 -1.00
C PRO A 272 -4.01 -16.88 -1.44
N GLU A 273 -4.48 -18.05 -1.03
CA GLU A 273 -5.79 -18.56 -1.45
C GLU A 273 -6.95 -17.74 -0.88
N ILE A 274 -6.74 -16.99 0.20
CA ILE A 274 -7.76 -16.10 0.77
C ILE A 274 -8.25 -15.02 -0.21
N PHE A 275 -7.48 -14.69 -1.26
CA PHE A 275 -7.96 -13.80 -2.32
C PHE A 275 -8.96 -14.48 -3.26
N PHE A 276 -8.92 -15.81 -3.37
CA PHE A 276 -9.74 -16.59 -4.30
C PHE A 276 -10.84 -17.39 -3.60
N ASN A 277 -10.66 -17.71 -2.31
CA ASN A 277 -11.65 -18.31 -1.42
C ASN A 277 -11.57 -17.62 -0.04
N PRO A 278 -12.09 -16.38 0.08
CA PRO A 278 -12.05 -15.60 1.33
C PRO A 278 -12.61 -16.30 2.56
N GLU A 279 -13.58 -17.19 2.36
CA GLU A 279 -14.32 -17.92 3.39
C GLU A 279 -13.43 -18.83 4.26
N ILE A 280 -12.22 -19.16 3.81
CA ILE A 280 -11.27 -19.96 4.61
C ILE A 280 -10.64 -19.17 5.76
N TYR A 281 -10.74 -17.83 5.73
CA TYR A 281 -10.16 -16.92 6.72
C TYR A 281 -11.20 -15.99 7.34
N SER A 282 -12.12 -15.44 6.55
CA SER A 282 -13.14 -14.50 7.02
C SER A 282 -14.54 -15.09 6.89
N SER A 283 -15.31 -15.07 7.98
CA SER A 283 -16.74 -15.39 7.96
C SER A 283 -17.58 -14.28 7.33
N ASP A 284 -17.09 -13.04 7.41
CA ASP A 284 -17.86 -11.85 7.08
C ASP A 284 -17.76 -11.48 5.60
N PHE A 285 -16.66 -11.88 4.96
CA PHE A 285 -16.40 -11.61 3.56
C PHE A 285 -16.08 -12.90 2.80
N THR A 286 -16.94 -13.23 1.82
CA THR A 286 -16.91 -14.51 1.09
C THR A 286 -16.80 -14.34 -0.43
N THR A 287 -16.70 -13.10 -0.94
CA THR A 287 -16.68 -12.85 -2.39
C THR A 287 -15.24 -12.89 -2.92
N PRO A 288 -14.87 -13.83 -3.81
CA PRO A 288 -13.52 -13.89 -4.38
C PRO A 288 -13.11 -12.62 -5.13
N LEU A 289 -11.80 -12.33 -5.17
CA LEU A 289 -11.23 -11.22 -5.93
C LEU A 289 -11.67 -11.18 -7.41
N PRO A 290 -11.67 -12.30 -8.18
CA PRO A 290 -12.18 -12.29 -9.54
C PRO A 290 -13.63 -11.78 -9.66
N ASP A 291 -14.51 -12.18 -8.75
CA ASP A 291 -15.91 -11.74 -8.69
C ASP A 291 -16.03 -10.26 -8.33
N VAL A 292 -15.17 -9.75 -7.44
CA VAL A 292 -15.12 -8.32 -7.11
C VAL A 292 -14.68 -7.50 -8.32
N ILE A 293 -13.67 -7.95 -9.06
CA ILE A 293 -13.22 -7.30 -10.30
C ILE A 293 -14.33 -7.31 -11.35
N ASP A 294 -14.98 -8.45 -11.53
CA ASP A 294 -16.10 -8.55 -12.47
C ASP A 294 -17.25 -7.59 -12.09
N LYS A 295 -17.65 -7.55 -10.82
CA LYS A 295 -18.67 -6.61 -10.31
C LYS A 295 -18.27 -5.15 -10.52
N CYS A 296 -16.99 -4.81 -10.29
CA CYS A 296 -16.43 -3.49 -10.52
C CYS A 296 -16.57 -3.07 -11.99
N ILE A 297 -16.13 -3.93 -12.90
CA ILE A 297 -16.21 -3.65 -14.34
C ILE A 297 -17.68 -3.61 -14.82
N GLN A 298 -18.54 -4.48 -14.29
CA GLN A 298 -19.97 -4.47 -14.64
C GLN A 298 -20.73 -3.26 -14.09
N SER A 299 -20.25 -2.58 -13.03
CA SER A 299 -20.82 -1.31 -12.59
C SER A 299 -20.37 -0.10 -13.42
N ALA A 300 -19.30 -0.23 -14.21
CA ALA A 300 -18.83 0.84 -15.09
C ALA A 300 -19.76 1.04 -16.30
N PRO A 301 -19.72 2.22 -16.97
CA PRO A 301 -20.43 2.45 -18.23
C PRO A 301 -20.15 1.37 -19.28
N ILE A 302 -21.16 0.99 -20.07
CA ILE A 302 -21.10 -0.16 -21.00
C ILE A 302 -19.91 -0.04 -21.97
N ASP A 303 -19.65 1.16 -22.46
CA ASP A 303 -18.67 1.43 -23.51
C ASP A 303 -17.23 1.22 -23.04
N THR A 304 -16.95 1.31 -21.74
CA THR A 304 -15.60 1.14 -21.18
C THR A 304 -15.29 -0.31 -20.78
N ARG A 305 -16.31 -1.15 -20.56
CA ARG A 305 -16.15 -2.49 -19.96
C ARG A 305 -15.20 -3.39 -20.72
N ARG A 306 -15.29 -3.41 -22.06
CA ARG A 306 -14.44 -4.27 -22.90
C ARG A 306 -12.96 -3.88 -22.77
N ALA A 307 -12.66 -2.59 -22.73
CA ALA A 307 -11.30 -2.09 -22.53
C ALA A 307 -10.80 -2.45 -21.12
N LEU A 308 -11.64 -2.32 -20.09
CA LEU A 308 -11.30 -2.68 -18.71
C LEU A 308 -10.97 -4.18 -18.57
N TYR A 309 -11.74 -5.08 -19.19
CA TYR A 309 -11.41 -6.52 -19.15
C TYR A 309 -10.11 -6.85 -19.88
N LYS A 310 -9.83 -6.16 -20.99
CA LYS A 310 -8.62 -6.38 -21.78
C LYS A 310 -7.36 -5.89 -21.07
N ASN A 311 -7.47 -4.92 -20.17
CA ASN A 311 -6.33 -4.26 -19.54
C ASN A 311 -6.46 -4.25 -18.01
N VAL A 312 -6.49 -5.43 -17.39
CA VAL A 312 -6.40 -5.53 -15.93
C VAL A 312 -4.92 -5.47 -15.53
N VAL A 313 -4.50 -4.36 -14.93
CA VAL A 313 -3.12 -4.17 -14.45
C VAL A 313 -3.08 -4.43 -12.95
N LEU A 314 -2.07 -5.18 -12.51
CA LEU A 314 -1.86 -5.51 -11.09
C LEU A 314 -0.85 -4.55 -10.47
N SER A 315 -1.16 -4.01 -9.30
CA SER A 315 -0.26 -3.21 -8.46
C SER A 315 -0.23 -3.75 -7.03
N GLY A 316 0.90 -3.56 -6.35
CA GLY A 316 1.03 -3.85 -4.92
C GLY A 316 1.73 -5.18 -4.64
N GLY A 317 2.46 -5.21 -3.51
CA GLY A 317 3.32 -6.34 -3.14
C GLY A 317 2.58 -7.68 -3.00
N SER A 318 1.30 -7.67 -2.63
CA SER A 318 0.50 -8.89 -2.48
C SER A 318 0.04 -9.47 -3.82
N THR A 319 0.27 -8.78 -4.95
CA THR A 319 0.07 -9.35 -6.30
C THR A 319 1.28 -10.13 -6.81
N MET A 320 2.41 -10.06 -6.10
CA MET A 320 3.69 -10.67 -6.50
C MET A 320 3.75 -12.18 -6.27
N PHE A 321 2.70 -12.80 -5.71
CA PHE A 321 2.67 -14.25 -5.56
C PHE A 321 2.83 -14.92 -6.92
N LYS A 322 3.65 -15.98 -6.95
CA LYS A 322 3.87 -16.74 -8.18
C LYS A 322 2.52 -17.26 -8.70
N ASP A 323 2.33 -17.09 -10.02
CA ASP A 323 1.12 -17.49 -10.77
C ASP A 323 -0.19 -16.76 -10.39
N PHE A 324 -0.13 -15.71 -9.56
CA PHE A 324 -1.31 -14.91 -9.16
C PHE A 324 -2.08 -14.34 -10.36
N HIS A 325 -1.38 -13.67 -11.29
CA HIS A 325 -1.98 -13.10 -12.50
C HIS A 325 -2.66 -14.16 -13.38
N ARG A 326 -2.06 -15.35 -13.51
CA ARG A 326 -2.61 -16.46 -14.32
C ARG A 326 -3.88 -17.01 -13.70
N ARG A 327 -3.87 -17.23 -12.37
CA ARG A 327 -5.06 -17.65 -11.62
C ARG A 327 -6.18 -16.64 -11.77
N LEU A 328 -5.87 -15.35 -11.58
CA LEU A 328 -6.84 -14.26 -11.69
C LEU A 328 -7.43 -14.17 -13.10
N GLN A 329 -6.61 -14.21 -14.15
CA GLN A 329 -7.07 -14.17 -15.53
C GLN A 329 -7.98 -15.35 -15.87
N ARG A 330 -7.58 -16.57 -15.48
CA ARG A 330 -8.35 -17.79 -15.74
C ARG A 330 -9.72 -17.72 -15.08
N ASP A 331 -9.76 -17.36 -13.80
CA ASP A 331 -10.99 -17.35 -13.02
C ASP A 331 -11.91 -16.21 -13.48
N LEU A 332 -11.37 -15.01 -13.75
CA LEU A 332 -12.12 -13.89 -14.31
C LEU A 332 -12.67 -14.23 -15.70
N LYS A 333 -11.85 -14.83 -16.58
CA LYS A 333 -12.28 -15.28 -17.91
C LYS A 333 -13.42 -16.28 -17.81
N LYS A 334 -13.35 -17.23 -16.86
CA LYS A 334 -14.43 -18.21 -16.63
C LYS A 334 -15.75 -17.51 -16.25
N ILE A 335 -15.71 -16.50 -15.38
CA ILE A 335 -16.90 -15.72 -14.99
C ILE A 335 -17.51 -15.04 -16.22
N VAL A 336 -16.67 -14.35 -17.00
CA VAL A 336 -17.09 -13.60 -18.19
C VAL A 336 -17.67 -14.54 -19.26
N ASP A 337 -16.96 -15.63 -19.59
CA ASP A 337 -17.39 -16.61 -20.58
C ASP A 337 -18.72 -17.27 -20.16
N THR A 338 -18.89 -17.61 -18.87
CA THR A 338 -20.14 -18.17 -18.34
C THR A 338 -21.31 -17.20 -18.53
N ARG A 339 -21.10 -15.90 -18.27
CA ARG A 339 -22.12 -14.86 -18.48
C ARG A 339 -22.47 -14.65 -19.96
N VAL A 340 -21.48 -14.71 -20.85
CA VAL A 340 -21.68 -14.60 -22.30
C VAL A 340 -22.48 -15.80 -22.81
N LEU A 341 -22.08 -17.03 -22.44
CA LEU A 341 -22.80 -18.26 -22.80
C LEU A 341 -24.25 -18.26 -22.30
N ALA A 342 -24.48 -17.80 -21.08
CA ALA A 342 -25.83 -17.69 -20.54
C ALA A 342 -26.68 -16.66 -21.30
N SER A 343 -26.07 -15.61 -21.86
CA SER A 343 -26.76 -14.63 -22.70
C SER A 343 -27.08 -15.19 -24.09
N ASP A 344 -26.12 -15.85 -24.72
CA ASP A 344 -26.29 -16.49 -26.04
C ASP A 344 -27.39 -17.56 -25.99
N ALA A 345 -27.42 -18.37 -24.92
CA ALA A 345 -28.45 -19.39 -24.73
C ALA A 345 -29.87 -18.81 -24.61
N ARG A 346 -30.02 -17.59 -24.06
CA ARG A 346 -31.32 -16.89 -23.98
C ARG A 346 -31.77 -16.28 -25.30
N LEU A 347 -30.84 -15.94 -26.19
CA LEU A 347 -31.10 -15.27 -27.46
C LEU A 347 -31.34 -16.24 -28.64
N GLY A 348 -31.41 -17.55 -28.38
CA GLY A 348 -31.77 -18.56 -29.38
C GLY A 348 -30.79 -18.69 -30.55
N GLY A 349 -29.58 -18.11 -30.44
CA GLY A 349 -28.55 -18.18 -31.48
C GLY A 349 -28.70 -17.20 -32.65
N GLU A 350 -29.73 -16.34 -32.68
CA GLU A 350 -29.91 -15.34 -33.74
C GLU A 350 -28.90 -14.18 -33.64
N VAL A 351 -28.47 -13.85 -32.41
CA VAL A 351 -27.46 -12.83 -32.14
C VAL A 351 -26.40 -13.44 -31.24
N LYS A 352 -25.16 -13.53 -31.74
CA LYS A 352 -24.01 -14.06 -30.99
C LYS A 352 -23.23 -12.90 -30.38
N ALA A 353 -23.08 -12.88 -29.06
CA ALA A 353 -22.28 -11.86 -28.41
C ALA A 353 -20.80 -12.00 -28.80
N THR A 354 -20.15 -10.88 -29.16
CA THR A 354 -18.71 -10.88 -29.41
C THR A 354 -17.98 -11.29 -28.14
N PRO A 355 -17.08 -12.31 -28.19
CA PRO A 355 -16.29 -12.73 -27.05
C PRO A 355 -15.60 -11.55 -26.39
N VAL A 356 -15.54 -11.57 -25.06
CA VAL A 356 -14.83 -10.55 -24.29
C VAL A 356 -13.43 -11.08 -24.02
N GLU A 357 -12.43 -10.35 -24.49
CA GLU A 357 -11.03 -10.63 -24.19
C GLU A 357 -10.74 -10.21 -22.75
N VAL A 358 -10.14 -11.12 -21.97
CA VAL A 358 -9.72 -10.86 -20.60
C VAL A 358 -8.22 -11.05 -20.52
N ASN A 359 -7.50 -10.00 -20.15
CA ASN A 359 -6.05 -10.04 -20.02
C ASN A 359 -5.61 -9.33 -18.73
N VAL A 360 -4.88 -10.08 -17.91
CA VAL A 360 -4.32 -9.63 -16.63
C VAL A 360 -2.81 -9.53 -16.79
N THR A 361 -2.32 -8.30 -16.77
CA THR A 361 -0.91 -8.02 -17.02
C THR A 361 -0.14 -8.07 -15.72
N SER A 362 0.97 -8.82 -15.73
CA SER A 362 2.01 -8.75 -14.70
C SER A 362 3.27 -8.11 -15.26
N HIS A 363 4.00 -7.40 -14.41
CA HIS A 363 5.22 -6.70 -14.80
C HIS A 363 6.26 -6.69 -13.66
N PRO A 364 7.57 -6.61 -13.94
CA PRO A 364 8.61 -6.72 -12.90
C PRO A 364 8.52 -5.66 -11.79
N ILE A 365 8.03 -4.47 -12.14
CA ILE A 365 7.91 -3.32 -11.23
C ILE A 365 6.62 -3.29 -10.40
N GLN A 366 5.85 -4.39 -10.37
CA GLN A 366 4.57 -4.51 -9.65
C GLN A 366 4.64 -4.14 -8.17
N ARG A 367 5.77 -4.46 -7.53
CA ARG A 367 6.00 -4.20 -6.10
C ARG A 367 5.88 -2.72 -5.73
N TYR A 368 6.27 -1.83 -6.63
CA TYR A 368 6.28 -0.38 -6.44
C TYR A 368 5.67 0.35 -7.64
N ALA A 369 4.69 -0.27 -8.30
CA ALA A 369 4.10 0.22 -9.55
C ALA A 369 3.56 1.65 -9.42
N VAL A 370 2.91 1.95 -8.29
CA VAL A 370 2.40 3.30 -7.96
C VAL A 370 3.54 4.31 -7.94
N TRP A 371 4.60 4.02 -7.19
CA TRP A 371 5.77 4.88 -7.09
C TRP A 371 6.49 5.04 -8.43
N PHE A 372 6.66 3.96 -9.21
CA PHE A 372 7.28 4.03 -10.53
C PHE A 372 6.46 4.87 -11.50
N GLY A 373 5.14 4.69 -11.53
CA GLY A 373 4.24 5.52 -12.34
C GLY A 373 4.38 7.00 -11.98
N GLY A 374 4.42 7.32 -10.68
CA GLY A 374 4.69 8.67 -10.19
C GLY A 374 6.08 9.20 -10.60
N SER A 375 7.12 8.37 -10.55
CA SER A 375 8.47 8.74 -10.98
C SER A 375 8.55 9.07 -12.47
N VAL A 376 7.89 8.28 -13.33
CA VAL A 376 7.82 8.54 -14.77
C VAL A 376 7.02 9.81 -15.03
N LEU A 377 5.88 9.97 -14.37
CA LEU A 377 5.01 11.13 -14.53
C LEU A 377 5.69 12.43 -14.09
N ALA A 378 6.29 12.43 -12.90
CA ALA A 378 6.98 13.58 -12.36
C ALA A 378 8.30 13.92 -13.08
N SER A 379 8.68 13.12 -14.09
CA SER A 379 9.80 13.41 -14.99
C SER A 379 9.39 14.18 -16.24
N THR A 380 8.09 14.35 -16.51
CA THR A 380 7.63 15.04 -17.72
C THR A 380 7.49 16.55 -17.48
N ALA A 381 7.52 17.34 -18.55
CA ALA A 381 7.37 18.79 -18.45
C ALA A 381 5.95 19.19 -18.04
N GLU A 382 4.96 18.39 -18.46
CA GLU A 382 3.55 18.58 -18.15
C GLU A 382 3.28 18.52 -16.65
N PHE A 383 4.03 17.69 -15.91
CA PHE A 383 3.92 17.58 -14.46
C PHE A 383 3.99 18.95 -13.77
N PHE A 384 5.05 19.70 -14.04
CA PHE A 384 5.27 21.02 -13.42
C PHE A 384 4.19 22.03 -13.79
N THR A 385 3.53 21.88 -14.94
CA THR A 385 2.42 22.76 -15.34
C THR A 385 1.08 22.39 -14.72
N ALA A 386 0.94 21.16 -14.23
CA ALA A 386 -0.29 20.64 -13.65
C ALA A 386 -0.30 20.68 -12.12
N CYS A 387 0.88 20.72 -11.48
CA CYS A 387 1.01 20.89 -10.04
C CYS A 387 0.41 22.21 -9.58
N HIS A 388 -0.22 22.17 -8.40
CA HIS A 388 -0.57 23.40 -7.69
C HIS A 388 0.69 24.03 -7.14
N THR A 389 0.87 25.32 -7.39
CA THR A 389 2.03 26.08 -6.89
C THR A 389 1.74 26.69 -5.53
N LYS A 390 2.80 26.99 -4.77
CA LYS A 390 2.67 27.70 -3.49
C LYS A 390 2.01 29.07 -3.65
N ALA A 391 2.29 29.78 -4.74
CA ALA A 391 1.68 31.07 -5.02
C ALA A 391 0.17 30.94 -5.23
N GLU A 392 -0.30 29.93 -5.98
CA GLU A 392 -1.73 29.66 -6.13
C GLU A 392 -2.38 29.23 -4.81
N TYR A 393 -1.67 28.44 -4.00
CA TYR A 393 -2.14 28.07 -2.66
C TYR A 393 -2.30 29.29 -1.75
N GLU A 394 -1.35 30.22 -1.75
CA GLU A 394 -1.43 31.46 -0.97
C GLU A 394 -2.55 32.39 -1.47
N GLU A 395 -2.85 32.39 -2.77
CA GLU A 395 -3.90 33.22 -3.38
C GLU A 395 -5.31 32.64 -3.19
N HIS A 396 -5.47 31.32 -3.33
CA HIS A 396 -6.77 30.64 -3.40
C HIS A 396 -7.06 29.72 -2.20
N GLY A 397 -6.08 29.54 -1.32
CA GLY A 397 -6.15 28.67 -0.14
C GLY A 397 -6.12 27.18 -0.48
N ALA A 398 -6.29 26.35 0.55
CA ALA A 398 -6.22 24.89 0.45
C ALA A 398 -7.26 24.27 -0.49
N SER A 399 -8.33 24.98 -0.85
CA SER A 399 -9.39 24.47 -1.71
C SER A 399 -8.92 23.98 -3.09
N ILE A 400 -7.82 24.52 -3.63
CA ILE A 400 -7.24 24.08 -4.90
C ILE A 400 -6.75 22.63 -4.84
N CYS A 401 -6.31 22.19 -3.65
CA CYS A 401 -5.80 20.85 -3.41
C CYS A 401 -6.89 19.76 -3.46
N ARG A 402 -8.19 20.14 -3.45
CA ARG A 402 -9.30 19.19 -3.50
C ARG A 402 -9.37 18.41 -4.82
N THR A 403 -8.86 18.99 -5.90
CA THR A 403 -8.91 18.41 -7.25
C THR A 403 -7.56 18.51 -7.94
N ASN A 404 -7.10 17.41 -8.50
CA ASN A 404 -5.89 17.38 -9.31
C ASN A 404 -6.25 17.06 -10.77
N PRO A 405 -5.78 17.86 -11.74
CA PRO A 405 -6.02 17.59 -13.15
C PRO A 405 -5.34 16.29 -13.56
N VAL A 406 -6.05 15.43 -14.29
CA VAL A 406 -5.46 14.22 -14.88
C VAL A 406 -4.66 14.61 -16.12
N PHE A 407 -3.42 14.12 -16.19
CA PHE A 407 -2.55 14.29 -17.35
C PHE A 407 -3.10 13.61 -18.60
N LYS A 408 -3.36 14.41 -19.65
CA LYS A 408 -3.59 13.90 -21.00
C LYS A 408 -2.25 13.83 -21.73
N GLY A 409 -1.56 12.69 -21.69
CA GLY A 409 -0.28 12.58 -22.41
C GLY A 409 0.50 11.27 -22.34
N MET A 410 0.09 10.27 -21.57
CA MET A 410 0.84 9.02 -21.41
C MET A 410 0.13 7.79 -22.01
N TYR A 411 -0.42 7.92 -23.22
CA TYR A 411 -1.00 6.81 -23.97
C TYR A 411 -0.07 6.28 -25.05
#